data_AF-A0A1Y2FPL9-F1
#
_entry.id   AF-A0A1Y2FPL9-F1
#
_cell.length_a   1.000
_cell.length_b   1.000
_cell.length_c   1.000
_cell.angle_alpha   90.00
_cell.angle_beta   90.00
_cell.angle_gamma   90.00
#
_symmetry.space_group_name_H-M   'P 1'
#
loop_
_entity.id
_entity.type
_entity.pdbx_description
1 polymer ?
#
loop_
_entity_poly.entity_id
_entity_poly.type
_entity_poly.pdbx_seq_one_letter_code
_entity_poly.pdbx_strand_id
1 'polypeptide(L)'
;MEKGVNFPTQWDKTNKYALLLFKRCKEYYKFGEEEKLYKSFIPSSLFHVICIIVIIYSIISLIFVIIRRDAYAKIKSNVNLSIIFSVGTIINVTSLYMKR
;
A
#
# COMPACT_ATOMS: atom_id res chain seq x y z
N MET A 1 9.69 17.42 31.90
CA MET A 1 10.02 16.07 31.40
C MET A 1 8.90 15.64 30.47
N GLU A 2 9.08 15.73 29.16
CA GLU A 2 8.11 15.23 28.19
C GLU A 2 8.03 13.70 28.33
N LYS A 3 7.02 13.23 29.06
CA LYS A 3 6.65 11.81 29.11
C LYS A 3 5.89 11.49 27.82
N GLY A 4 6.63 11.43 26.71
CA GLY A 4 6.10 11.07 25.40
C GLY A 4 6.35 9.60 25.07
N VAL A 5 5.53 9.04 24.16
CA VAL A 5 5.74 7.69 23.61
C VAL A 5 7.10 7.63 22.92
N ASN A 6 7.95 6.69 23.34
CA ASN A 6 9.31 6.54 22.82
C ASN A 6 9.34 5.76 21.50
N PHE A 7 10.31 6.06 20.64
CA PHE A 7 10.50 5.28 19.41
C PHE A 7 10.94 3.85 19.77
N PRO A 8 10.32 2.80 19.20
CA PRO A 8 10.66 1.42 19.53
C PRO A 8 12.14 1.10 19.29
N THR A 9 12.77 0.43 20.24
CA THR A 9 14.19 0.05 20.15
C THR A 9 14.45 -0.97 19.04
N GLN A 10 13.48 -1.83 18.76
CA GLN A 10 13.52 -2.82 17.68
C GLN A 10 13.28 -2.26 16.28
N TRP A 11 12.86 -0.99 16.16
CA TRP A 11 12.60 -0.37 14.86
C TRP A 11 13.85 0.30 14.31
N ASP A 12 13.99 0.28 12.98
CA ASP A 12 15.11 0.89 12.30
C ASP A 12 15.11 2.42 12.48
N LYS A 13 16.05 2.91 13.29
CA LYS A 13 16.27 4.33 13.56
C LYS A 13 16.98 5.05 12.40
N THR A 14 17.49 4.34 11.40
CA THR A 14 18.12 4.94 10.22
C THR A 14 17.09 5.32 9.16
N ASN A 15 15.90 4.72 9.23
CA ASN A 15 14.79 5.03 8.34
C ASN A 15 14.14 6.39 8.71
N LYS A 16 14.58 7.44 8.03
CA LYS A 16 14.08 8.82 8.19
C LYS A 16 12.56 8.92 8.01
N TYR A 17 11.98 8.10 7.12
CA TYR A 17 10.54 8.11 6.87
C TYR A 17 9.77 7.51 8.05
N ALA A 18 10.21 6.36 8.57
CA ALA A 18 9.59 5.73 9.73
C ALA A 18 9.64 6.63 10.97
N LEU A 19 10.78 7.30 11.20
CA LEU A 19 10.93 8.28 12.27
C LEU A 19 9.98 9.47 12.12
N LEU A 20 9.81 9.98 10.90
CA LEU A 20 8.96 11.13 10.63
C LEU A 20 7.47 10.78 10.78
N LEU A 21 7.08 9.60 10.28
CA LEU A 21 5.73 9.07 10.44
C LEU A 21 5.41 8.82 11.91
N PHE A 22 6.33 8.19 12.65
CA PHE A 22 6.21 8.00 14.10
C PHE A 22 6.04 9.33 14.84
N LYS A 23 6.87 10.33 14.53
CA LYS A 23 6.80 11.65 15.16
C LYS A 23 5.46 12.35 14.92
N ARG A 24 4.87 12.23 13.72
CA ARG A 24 3.52 12.75 13.44
C ARG A 24 2.44 11.96 14.18
N CYS A 25 2.54 10.64 14.16
CA CYS A 25 1.49 9.79 14.74
C CYS A 25 1.49 9.86 16.26
N LYS A 26 2.65 9.92 16.94
CA LYS A 26 2.73 9.93 18.41
C LYS A 26 1.97 11.08 19.07
N GLU A 27 1.78 12.21 18.38
CA GLU A 27 1.06 13.39 18.89
C GLU A 27 -0.42 13.10 19.17
N TYR A 28 -0.97 12.08 18.53
CA TYR A 28 -2.37 11.67 18.69
C TYR A 28 -2.59 10.62 19.79
N TYR A 29 -1.52 10.18 20.48
CA TYR A 29 -1.58 9.12 21.49
C TYR A 29 -1.07 9.61 22.84
N LYS A 30 -1.76 9.21 23.91
CA LYS A 30 -1.38 9.59 25.29
C LYS A 30 -0.24 8.70 25.82
N PHE A 31 0.40 9.17 26.88
CA PHE A 31 1.34 8.35 27.65
C PHE A 31 0.66 7.07 28.14
N GLY A 32 1.26 5.91 27.87
CA GLY A 32 0.66 4.59 28.14
C GLY A 32 -0.16 3.98 26.99
N GLU A 33 -0.34 4.68 25.87
CA GLU A 33 -1.02 4.14 24.66
C GLU A 33 -0.04 3.67 23.58
N GLU A 34 1.18 3.35 23.97
CA GLU A 34 2.29 2.99 23.08
C GLU A 34 1.95 1.77 22.23
N GLU A 35 1.32 0.76 22.83
CA GLU A 35 0.83 -0.41 22.09
C GLU A 35 -0.19 -0.08 21.01
N LYS A 36 -1.09 0.89 21.25
CA LYS A 36 -2.10 1.28 20.24
C LYS A 36 -1.42 1.96 19.06
N LEU A 37 -0.43 2.81 19.34
CA LEU A 37 0.41 3.42 18.31
C LEU A 37 1.12 2.33 17.52
N TYR A 38 1.83 1.40 18.17
CA TYR A 38 2.58 0.35 17.48
C TYR A 38 1.68 -0.56 16.63
N LYS A 39 0.51 -0.95 17.16
CA LYS A 39 -0.48 -1.75 16.42
C LYS A 39 -0.99 -1.06 15.16
N SER A 40 -0.99 0.27 15.09
CA SER A 40 -1.39 1.01 13.88
C SER A 40 -0.39 0.88 12.71
N PHE A 41 0.87 0.52 12.99
CA PHE A 41 1.88 0.27 11.97
C PHE A 41 1.93 -1.19 11.52
N ILE A 42 1.30 -2.10 12.26
CA ILE A 42 1.18 -3.51 11.87
C ILE A 42 0.11 -3.59 10.77
N PRO A 43 0.42 -4.20 9.60
CA PRO A 43 -0.56 -4.42 8.57
C PRO A 43 -1.78 -5.15 9.13
N SER A 44 -2.96 -4.55 9.01
CA SER A 44 -4.20 -5.21 9.39
C SER A 44 -4.54 -6.30 8.37
N SER A 45 -5.28 -7.34 8.78
CA SER A 45 -5.77 -8.36 7.84
C SER A 45 -6.56 -7.75 6.68
N LEU A 46 -7.25 -6.63 6.91
CA LEU A 46 -7.94 -5.85 5.88
C LEU A 46 -6.97 -5.32 4.82
N PHE A 47 -5.78 -4.88 5.19
CA PHE A 47 -4.76 -4.44 4.23
C PHE A 47 -4.38 -5.57 3.27
N HIS A 48 -4.12 -6.77 3.79
CA HIS A 48 -3.81 -7.94 2.96
C HIS A 48 -4.96 -8.29 2.00
N VAL A 49 -6.19 -8.31 2.52
CA VAL A 49 -7.39 -8.58 1.72
C VAL A 49 -7.55 -7.55 0.59
N ILE A 50 -7.38 -6.26 0.87
CA ILE A 50 -7.47 -5.19 -0.14
C ILE A 50 -6.39 -5.37 -1.21
N CYS A 51 -5.12 -5.60 -0.81
CA CYS A 51 -4.04 -5.81 -1.77
C CYS A 51 -4.31 -7.00 -2.69
N ILE A 52 -4.77 -8.14 -2.14
CA ILE A 52 -5.10 -9.33 -2.92
C ILE A 52 -6.25 -9.05 -3.89
N ILE A 53 -7.32 -8.39 -3.44
CA ILE A 53 -8.47 -8.03 -4.29
C ILE A 53 -8.01 -7.14 -5.45
N VAL A 54 -7.20 -6.12 -5.18
CA VAL A 54 -6.71 -5.20 -6.22
C VAL A 54 -5.82 -5.92 -7.22
N ILE A 55 -4.94 -6.82 -6.77
CA ILE A 55 -4.09 -7.63 -7.65
C ILE A 55 -4.95 -8.53 -8.55
N ILE A 56 -5.89 -9.28 -7.96
CA ILE A 56 -6.78 -10.17 -8.71
C ILE A 56 -7.60 -9.39 -9.74
N TYR A 57 -8.19 -8.27 -9.32
CA TYR A 57 -8.95 -7.38 -10.20
C TYR A 57 -8.09 -6.88 -11.37
N SER A 58 -6.86 -6.46 -11.09
CA SER A 58 -5.93 -5.97 -12.13
C SER A 58 -5.54 -7.06 -13.13
N ILE A 59 -5.33 -8.30 -12.66
CA ILE A 59 -5.05 -9.45 -13.52
C ILE A 59 -6.26 -9.78 -14.40
N ILE A 60 -7.46 -9.85 -13.81
CA ILE A 60 -8.71 -10.10 -14.56
C ILE A 60 -8.91 -9.00 -15.62
N SER A 61 -8.76 -7.74 -15.23
CA SER A 61 -8.85 -6.60 -16.15
C SER A 61 -7.87 -6.73 -17.31
N LEU A 62 -6.60 -7.06 -17.03
CA LEU A 62 -5.59 -7.27 -18.06
C LEU A 62 -5.98 -8.41 -19.02
N ILE A 63 -6.48 -9.53 -18.51
CA ILE A 63 -6.98 -10.66 -19.33
C ILE A 63 -8.12 -10.18 -20.25
N PHE A 64 -9.08 -9.42 -19.74
CA PHE A 64 -10.18 -8.89 -20.53
C PHE A 64 -9.71 -7.93 -21.63
N VAL A 65 -8.74 -7.05 -21.32
CA VAL A 65 -8.16 -6.13 -22.29
C VAL A 65 -7.46 -6.89 -23.42
N ILE A 66 -6.72 -7.97 -23.10
CA ILE A 66 -6.04 -8.80 -24.09
C ILE A 66 -7.03 -9.57 -24.98
N ILE A 67 -8.02 -10.24 -24.38
CA ILE A 67 -9.00 -11.05 -25.13
C ILE A 67 -9.90 -10.17 -25.99
N ARG A 68 -10.35 -9.02 -25.47
CA ARG A 68 -11.28 -8.11 -26.17
C ARG A 68 -10.58 -6.95 -26.87
N ARG A 69 -9.28 -7.04 -27.15
CA ARG A 69 -8.50 -5.95 -27.77
C ARG A 69 -9.17 -5.36 -29.02
N ASP A 70 -9.76 -6.21 -29.85
CA ASP A 70 -10.39 -5.80 -31.11
C ASP A 70 -11.70 -5.03 -30.87
N ALA A 71 -12.41 -5.34 -29.79
CA ALA A 71 -13.59 -4.58 -29.36
C ALA A 71 -13.18 -3.21 -28.78
N TYR A 72 -12.10 -3.16 -28.00
CA TYR A 72 -11.55 -1.89 -27.50
C TYR A 72 -11.05 -0.98 -28.63
N ALA A 73 -10.43 -1.57 -29.67
CA ALA A 73 -10.02 -0.84 -30.87
C ALA A 73 -11.23 -0.23 -31.61
N LYS A 74 -12.36 -0.95 -31.69
CA LYS A 74 -13.62 -0.42 -32.27
C LYS A 74 -14.19 0.77 -31.50
N ILE A 75 -13.95 0.84 -30.19
CA ILE A 75 -14.40 1.95 -29.32
C ILE A 75 -13.38 3.10 -29.31
N LYS A 76 -12.31 3.03 -30.13
CA LYS A 76 -11.18 3.98 -30.13
C LYS A 76 -10.48 4.11 -28.77
N SER A 77 -10.55 3.06 -27.94
CA SER A 77 -9.81 3.01 -26.68
C SER A 77 -8.35 2.63 -26.95
N ASN A 78 -7.41 3.30 -26.26
CA ASN A 78 -5.99 2.99 -26.39
C ASN A 78 -5.64 1.75 -25.55
N VAL A 79 -5.72 0.58 -26.19
CA VAL A 79 -5.44 -0.73 -25.58
C VAL A 79 -4.04 -0.77 -24.94
N ASN A 80 -3.02 -0.19 -25.60
CA ASN A 80 -1.66 -0.19 -25.08
C ASN A 80 -1.56 0.58 -23.76
N LEU A 81 -2.23 1.73 -23.67
CA LEU A 81 -2.29 2.50 -22.42
C LEU A 81 -2.98 1.72 -21.30
N SER A 82 -4.08 1.01 -21.61
CA SER A 82 -4.77 0.16 -20.63
C SER A 82 -3.90 -1.00 -20.13
N ILE A 83 -3.13 -1.63 -21.02
CA ILE A 83 -2.18 -2.69 -20.65
C ILE A 83 -1.08 -2.13 -19.73
N ILE A 84 -0.47 -0.99 -20.11
CA ILE A 84 0.58 -0.34 -19.30
C ILE A 84 0.03 0.03 -17.92
N PHE A 85 -1.18 0.58 -17.84
CA PHE A 85 -1.82 0.94 -16.59
C PHE A 85 -2.06 -0.28 -15.68
N SER A 86 -2.60 -1.37 -16.23
CA SER A 86 -2.84 -2.61 -15.47
C SER A 86 -1.55 -3.24 -14.96
N VAL A 87 -0.50 -3.30 -15.80
CA VAL A 87 0.81 -3.83 -15.40
C VAL A 87 1.46 -2.93 -14.34
N GLY A 88 1.43 -1.61 -14.52
CA GLY A 88 1.93 -0.65 -13.55
C GLY A 88 1.23 -0.76 -12.19
N THR A 89 -0.08 -1.00 -12.20
CA THR A 89 -0.86 -1.23 -10.98
C THR A 89 -0.42 -2.50 -10.26
N ILE A 90 -0.25 -3.62 -10.98
CA ILE A 90 0.22 -4.88 -10.40
C ILE A 90 1.61 -4.71 -9.77
N ILE A 91 2.56 -4.08 -10.49
CA ILE A 91 3.91 -3.84 -10.00
C ILE A 91 3.88 -2.95 -8.75
N ASN A 92 3.10 -1.87 -8.77
CA ASN A 92 3.02 -0.92 -7.66
C ASN A 92 2.44 -1.57 -6.40
N VAL A 93 1.30 -2.26 -6.51
CA VAL A 93 0.65 -2.92 -5.37
C VAL A 93 1.53 -4.05 -4.82
N THR A 94 2.19 -4.82 -5.70
CA THR A 94 3.14 -5.86 -5.28
C THR A 94 4.36 -5.26 -4.58
N SER A 95 4.93 -4.18 -5.11
CA SER A 95 6.07 -3.49 -4.48
C SER A 95 5.71 -2.90 -3.12
N LEU A 96 4.52 -2.30 -3.00
CA LEU A 96 4.00 -1.81 -1.73
C LEU A 96 3.83 -2.96 -0.73
N TYR A 97 3.32 -4.11 -1.17
CA TYR A 97 3.12 -5.29 -0.33
C TYR A 97 4.44 -5.88 0.17
N MET A 98 5.47 -5.94 -0.69
CA MET A 98 6.79 -6.51 -0.33
C MET A 98 7.67 -5.57 0.51
N LYS A 99 7.51 -4.25 0.35
CA LYS A 99 8.31 -3.24 1.09
C LYS A 99 7.77 -2.95 2.50
N ARG A 100 6.60 -3.47 2.82
CA ARG A 100 5.98 -3.36 4.14
C ARG A 100 6.32 -4.56 5.00
#